data_AF-A0A1M4XQC3-F1
#
_entry.id   AF-A0A1M4XQC3-F1
#
_cell.length_a   1.000
_cell.length_b   1.000
_cell.length_c   1.000
_cell.angle_alpha   90.00
_cell.angle_beta   90.00
_cell.angle_gamma   90.00
#
_symmetry.space_group_name_H-M   'P 1'
#
loop_
_entity.id
_entity.type
_entity.pdbx_description
1 polymer ?
#
loop_
_entity_poly.entity_id
_entity_poly.type
_entity_poly.pdbx_seq_one_letter_code
_entity_poly.pdbx_strand_id
1 'polypeptide(L)'
;MSAALVFGCGGVGRKCRGYLEKRGLDVIAFVDNDKHKWGTFFDGIGVISPAEILSLEYQQIAIGNYKAAESIKQQLLNLGVEERKIVVPFVPKKVFKNDSILPKANLGEEQESELTRWYKRLGVKLADVDFFKKLQDLKVVLREYNIPLSEVCVVSGAVLQVLGLRESKPFDDIDIIMSSPYRELYGKGLVIVSETCEMHPQNEYDVSDDEIIEDADMHFVFNGVKFMNPHILCKHLKKSGIREETRILEKFLLTRTQL
;
A
#
# COMPACT_ATOMS: atom_id res chain seq x y z
N MET A 1 1.00 -1.32 -36.73
CA MET A 1 1.40 -1.67 -35.35
C MET A 1 0.20 -1.39 -34.46
N SER A 2 -0.07 -2.25 -33.48
CA SER A 2 -1.24 -2.09 -32.60
C SER A 2 -0.84 -1.26 -31.38
N ALA A 3 -1.26 0.00 -31.31
CA ALA A 3 -0.87 0.91 -30.23
C ALA A 3 -1.86 0.90 -29.06
N ALA A 4 -1.35 1.16 -27.86
CA ALA A 4 -2.13 1.34 -26.65
C ALA A 4 -1.57 2.45 -25.74
N LEU A 5 -2.41 2.91 -24.82
CA LEU A 5 -2.09 3.91 -23.81
C LEU A 5 -2.23 3.31 -22.42
N VAL A 6 -1.55 3.89 -21.43
CA VAL A 6 -1.72 3.52 -20.01
C VAL A 6 -2.01 4.78 -19.19
N PHE A 7 -3.16 4.84 -18.53
CA PHE A 7 -3.52 5.95 -17.65
C PHE A 7 -3.03 5.69 -16.22
N GLY A 8 -1.93 6.34 -15.82
CA GLY A 8 -1.36 6.32 -14.48
C GLY A 8 0.13 5.94 -14.49
N CYS A 9 0.98 6.83 -13.98
CA CYS A 9 2.44 6.63 -13.91
C CYS A 9 2.88 6.03 -12.57
N GLY A 10 2.37 4.84 -12.25
CA GLY A 10 2.64 4.14 -10.98
C GLY A 10 3.01 2.66 -11.16
N GLY A 11 3.15 1.93 -10.05
CA GLY A 11 3.44 0.49 -10.09
C GLY A 11 2.39 -0.32 -10.86
N VAL A 12 1.11 0.04 -10.72
CA VAL A 12 0.00 -0.57 -11.48
C VAL A 12 0.08 -0.18 -12.95
N GLY A 13 0.47 1.06 -13.27
CA GLY A 13 0.77 1.49 -14.64
C GLY A 13 1.81 0.60 -15.33
N ARG A 14 2.93 0.29 -14.66
CA ARG A 14 3.92 -0.66 -15.17
C ARG A 14 3.34 -2.06 -15.41
N LYS A 15 2.48 -2.55 -14.49
CA LYS A 15 1.79 -3.83 -14.70
C LYS A 15 0.84 -3.78 -15.90
N CYS A 16 0.12 -2.67 -16.10
CA CYS A 16 -0.77 -2.46 -17.24
C CYS A 16 -0.01 -2.44 -18.57
N ARG A 17 1.19 -1.83 -18.59
CA ARG A 17 2.08 -1.90 -19.75
C ARG A 17 2.39 -3.35 -20.12
N GLY A 18 2.92 -4.13 -19.17
CA GLY A 18 3.24 -5.54 -19.43
C GLY A 18 2.02 -6.40 -19.81
N TYR A 19 0.82 -6.07 -19.30
CA TYR A 19 -0.44 -6.70 -19.71
C TYR A 19 -0.77 -6.43 -21.19
N LEU A 20 -0.63 -5.17 -21.64
CA LEU A 20 -0.90 -4.77 -23.03
C LEU A 20 0.14 -5.36 -23.99
N GLU A 21 1.43 -5.30 -23.64
CA GLU A 21 2.53 -5.84 -24.45
C GLU A 21 2.40 -7.35 -24.68
N LYS A 22 2.01 -8.12 -23.65
CA LYS A 22 1.72 -9.56 -23.77
C LYS A 22 0.58 -9.87 -24.73
N ARG A 23 -0.27 -8.89 -25.05
CA ARG A 23 -1.37 -9.00 -26.01
C ARG A 23 -0.99 -8.45 -27.40
N GLY A 24 0.29 -8.13 -27.61
CA GLY A 24 0.81 -7.59 -28.86
C GLY A 24 0.49 -6.12 -29.08
N LEU A 25 0.18 -5.37 -28.02
CA LEU A 25 -0.05 -3.92 -28.08
C LEU A 25 1.21 -3.18 -27.61
N ASP A 26 1.69 -2.26 -28.44
CA ASP A 26 2.81 -1.37 -28.11
C ASP A 26 2.29 -0.17 -27.30
N VAL A 27 2.87 0.07 -26.13
CA VAL A 27 2.45 1.19 -25.27
C VAL A 27 3.19 2.44 -25.69
N ILE A 28 2.49 3.33 -26.37
CA ILE A 28 3.10 4.52 -27.00
C ILE A 28 3.15 5.75 -26.09
N ALA A 29 2.30 5.79 -25.05
CA ALA A 29 2.33 6.85 -24.04
C ALA A 29 1.70 6.40 -22.72
N PHE A 30 2.20 6.99 -21.63
CA PHE A 30 1.49 7.05 -20.36
C PHE A 30 0.68 8.34 -20.28
N VAL A 31 -0.45 8.31 -19.59
CA VAL A 31 -1.32 9.46 -19.35
C VAL A 31 -1.40 9.69 -17.84
N ASP A 32 -1.29 10.93 -17.38
CA ASP A 32 -1.44 11.24 -15.94
C ASP A 32 -2.14 12.59 -15.75
N ASN A 33 -2.86 12.76 -14.66
CA ASN A 33 -3.49 14.06 -14.32
C ASN A 33 -2.49 15.05 -13.72
N ASP A 34 -1.34 14.57 -13.25
CA ASP A 34 -0.29 15.42 -12.69
C ASP A 34 0.47 16.15 -13.81
N LYS A 35 0.21 17.45 -13.93
CA LYS A 35 0.88 18.35 -14.88
C LYS A 35 2.40 18.37 -14.76
N HIS A 36 2.95 18.02 -13.60
CA HIS A 36 4.40 17.96 -13.40
C HIS A 36 5.04 16.76 -14.11
N LYS A 37 4.25 15.76 -14.51
CA LYS A 37 4.72 14.60 -15.26
C LYS A 37 4.61 14.78 -16.78
N TRP A 38 3.80 15.72 -17.28
CA TRP A 38 3.62 15.88 -18.72
C TRP A 38 4.94 16.27 -19.42
N GLY A 39 5.21 15.66 -20.57
CA GLY A 39 6.46 15.83 -21.31
C GLY A 39 7.68 15.14 -20.67
N THR A 40 7.50 14.46 -19.54
CA THR A 40 8.54 13.61 -18.93
C THR A 40 8.44 12.18 -19.46
N PHE A 41 9.29 11.29 -18.94
CA PHE A 41 9.29 9.87 -19.27
C PHE A 41 9.01 9.04 -18.02
N PHE A 42 8.13 8.05 -18.17
CA PHE A 42 7.91 7.00 -17.19
C PHE A 42 8.21 5.66 -17.85
N ASP A 43 9.15 4.91 -17.27
CA ASP A 43 9.57 3.59 -17.80
C ASP A 43 10.08 3.66 -19.26
N GLY A 44 10.72 4.78 -19.61
CA GLY A 44 11.23 5.05 -20.96
C GLY A 44 10.18 5.50 -21.99
N ILE A 45 8.91 5.60 -21.59
CA ILE A 45 7.79 6.01 -22.45
C ILE A 45 7.33 7.42 -22.05
N GLY A 46 6.99 8.25 -23.03
CA GLY A 46 6.54 9.63 -22.79
C GLY A 46 5.23 9.69 -22.00
N VAL A 47 5.11 10.70 -21.14
CA VAL A 47 3.90 11.00 -20.38
C VAL A 47 3.18 12.19 -20.98
N ILE A 48 1.91 12.01 -21.33
CA ILE A 48 1.04 13.04 -21.94
C ILE A 48 -0.07 13.47 -20.98
N SER A 49 -0.67 14.61 -21.29
CA SER A 49 -1.90 15.06 -20.63
C SER A 49 -3.13 14.27 -21.13
N PRO A 50 -4.21 14.18 -20.35
CA PRO A 50 -5.45 13.54 -20.81
C PRO A 50 -6.08 14.21 -22.04
N ALA A 51 -5.80 15.50 -22.27
CA ALA A 51 -6.30 16.25 -23.42
C ALA A 51 -5.70 15.76 -24.75
N GLU A 52 -4.52 15.15 -24.71
CA GLU A 52 -3.81 14.62 -25.88
C GLU A 52 -4.27 13.20 -26.26
N ILE A 53 -5.15 12.57 -25.48
CA ILE A 53 -5.60 11.20 -25.78
C ILE A 53 -6.27 11.11 -27.15
N LEU A 54 -7.14 12.07 -27.49
CA LEU A 54 -7.91 12.04 -28.73
C LEU A 54 -7.10 12.37 -29.98
N SER A 55 -5.89 12.91 -29.85
CA SER A 55 -5.01 13.18 -30.99
C SER A 55 -4.15 11.98 -31.40
N LEU A 56 -4.27 10.86 -30.68
CA LEU A 56 -3.52 9.63 -30.93
C LEU A 56 -4.40 8.53 -31.51
N GLU A 57 -3.81 7.75 -32.42
CA GLU A 57 -4.40 6.50 -32.92
C GLU A 57 -3.99 5.33 -32.01
N TYR A 58 -4.97 4.74 -31.32
CA TYR A 58 -4.75 3.61 -30.41
C TYR A 58 -5.98 2.69 -30.35
N GLN A 59 -5.73 1.43 -29.98
CA GLN A 59 -6.76 0.41 -29.85
C GLN A 59 -7.33 0.35 -28.43
N GLN A 60 -6.49 0.48 -27.41
CA GLN A 60 -6.89 0.39 -26.01
C GLN A 60 -6.17 1.39 -25.13
N ILE A 61 -6.83 1.80 -24.06
CA ILE A 61 -6.24 2.53 -22.94
C ILE A 61 -6.49 1.74 -21.65
N ALA A 62 -5.41 1.35 -20.97
CA ALA A 62 -5.49 0.63 -19.71
C ALA A 62 -5.44 1.59 -18.53
N ILE A 63 -6.36 1.44 -17.58
CA ILE A 63 -6.34 2.23 -16.34
C ILE A 63 -5.32 1.59 -15.38
N GLY A 64 -4.23 2.31 -15.15
CA GLY A 64 -3.10 1.96 -14.30
C GLY A 64 -3.21 2.49 -12.87
N ASN A 65 -4.42 2.67 -12.34
CA ASN A 65 -4.70 3.06 -10.96
C ASN A 65 -6.01 2.42 -10.50
N TYR A 66 -5.94 1.48 -9.56
CA TYR A 66 -7.13 0.75 -9.11
C TYR A 66 -8.05 1.56 -8.18
N LYS A 67 -7.50 2.49 -7.37
CA LYS A 67 -8.29 3.34 -6.46
C LYS A 67 -9.11 4.36 -7.23
N ALA A 68 -8.49 4.95 -8.26
CA ALA A 68 -9.13 5.91 -9.14
C ALA A 68 -9.73 5.28 -10.40
N ALA A 69 -9.91 3.96 -10.46
CA ALA A 69 -10.31 3.29 -11.70
C ALA A 69 -11.64 3.82 -12.26
N GLU A 70 -12.64 3.99 -11.38
CA GLU A 70 -13.96 4.50 -11.80
C GLU A 70 -13.91 5.98 -12.18
N SER A 71 -13.25 6.82 -11.40
CA SER A 71 -13.14 8.25 -11.72
C SER A 71 -12.34 8.51 -13.00
N ILE A 72 -11.27 7.73 -13.25
CA ILE A 72 -10.52 7.76 -14.50
C ILE A 72 -11.40 7.25 -15.66
N LYS A 73 -12.18 6.18 -15.47
CA LYS A 73 -13.10 5.69 -16.50
C LYS A 73 -14.09 6.79 -16.90
N GLN A 74 -14.72 7.45 -15.93
CA GLN A 74 -15.64 8.57 -16.19
C GLN A 74 -14.94 9.75 -16.87
N GLN A 75 -13.70 10.08 -16.46
CA GLN A 75 -12.91 11.11 -17.12
C GLN A 75 -12.67 10.79 -18.60
N LEU A 76 -12.29 9.55 -18.92
CA LEU A 76 -12.05 9.10 -20.29
C LEU A 76 -13.32 9.16 -21.14
N LEU A 77 -14.46 8.71 -20.59
CA LEU A 77 -15.75 8.80 -21.27
C LEU A 77 -16.14 10.25 -21.56
N ASN A 78 -15.95 11.16 -20.59
CA ASN A 78 -16.22 12.59 -20.76
C ASN A 78 -15.31 13.27 -21.78
N LEU A 79 -14.09 12.76 -21.95
CA LEU A 79 -13.16 13.19 -23.01
C LEU A 79 -13.55 12.64 -24.39
N GLY A 80 -14.56 11.77 -24.49
CA GLY A 80 -14.99 11.16 -25.76
C GLY A 80 -14.25 9.87 -26.12
N VAL A 81 -13.54 9.25 -25.18
CA VAL A 81 -12.96 7.92 -25.38
C VAL A 81 -14.07 6.88 -25.42
N GLU A 82 -14.07 6.06 -26.47
CA GLU A 82 -15.06 5.01 -26.64
C GLU A 82 -14.91 3.95 -25.54
N GLU A 83 -16.00 3.59 -24.86
CA GLU A 83 -15.96 2.67 -23.71
C GLU A 83 -15.26 1.34 -24.03
N ARG A 84 -15.46 0.81 -25.24
CA ARG A 84 -14.81 -0.44 -25.69
C ARG A 84 -13.28 -0.40 -25.76
N LYS A 85 -12.68 0.80 -25.78
CA LYS A 85 -11.22 0.99 -25.76
C LYS A 85 -10.68 1.00 -24.32
N ILE A 86 -11.52 1.21 -23.32
CA ILE A 86 -11.10 1.35 -21.93
C ILE A 86 -11.02 -0.04 -21.29
N VAL A 87 -9.86 -0.37 -20.72
CA VAL A 87 -9.66 -1.64 -20.00
C VAL A 87 -9.15 -1.39 -18.59
N VAL A 88 -9.61 -2.19 -17.63
CA VAL A 88 -9.13 -2.20 -16.24
C VAL A 88 -8.55 -3.59 -15.95
N PRO A 89 -7.26 -3.83 -16.29
CA PRO A 89 -6.71 -5.19 -16.28
C PRO A 89 -6.54 -5.78 -14.88
N PHE A 90 -6.47 -4.92 -13.86
CA PHE A 90 -6.23 -5.31 -12.48
C PHE A 90 -7.30 -4.69 -11.59
N VAL A 91 -8.13 -5.55 -10.99
CA VAL A 91 -9.10 -5.17 -9.98
C VAL A 91 -8.63 -5.80 -8.66
N PRO A 92 -8.20 -5.01 -7.66
CA PRO A 92 -7.78 -5.56 -6.40
C PRO A 92 -9.00 -6.13 -5.67
N LYS A 93 -8.78 -7.16 -4.86
CA LYS A 93 -9.81 -7.63 -3.94
C LYS A 93 -10.08 -6.54 -2.90
N LYS A 94 -11.27 -6.56 -2.31
CA LYS A 94 -11.65 -5.69 -1.20
C LYS A 94 -12.03 -6.54 -0.01
N VAL A 95 -11.76 -6.04 1.18
CA VAL A 95 -12.35 -6.61 2.40
C VAL A 95 -13.85 -6.37 2.42
N PHE A 96 -14.57 -7.17 3.20
CA PHE A 96 -16.00 -7.05 3.41
C PHE A 96 -16.32 -7.52 4.83
N LYS A 97 -17.44 -7.03 5.37
CA LYS A 97 -17.91 -7.44 6.70
C LYS A 97 -18.13 -8.95 6.74
N ASN A 98 -17.53 -9.62 7.72
CA ASN A 98 -17.70 -11.05 7.93
C ASN A 98 -18.18 -11.34 9.36
N ASP A 99 -19.45 -11.68 9.50
CA ASP A 99 -20.06 -12.04 10.79
C ASP A 99 -19.74 -13.48 11.24
N SER A 100 -19.08 -14.27 10.38
CA SER A 100 -18.79 -15.70 10.64
C SER A 100 -17.56 -15.91 11.54
N ILE A 101 -16.67 -14.92 11.64
CA ILE A 101 -15.55 -14.97 12.58
C ILE A 101 -15.97 -14.21 13.84
N LEU A 102 -16.25 -14.95 14.90
CA LEU A 102 -16.39 -14.35 16.22
C LEU A 102 -15.00 -13.92 16.69
N PRO A 103 -14.84 -12.69 17.23
CA PRO A 103 -13.60 -12.30 17.87
C PRO A 103 -13.19 -13.38 18.87
N LYS A 104 -11.93 -13.82 18.86
CA LYS A 104 -11.44 -14.71 19.92
C LYS A 104 -11.83 -14.10 21.27
N ALA A 105 -12.71 -14.79 22.00
CA ALA A 105 -13.08 -14.40 23.34
C ALA A 105 -11.87 -14.61 24.25
N ASN A 106 -11.50 -13.55 24.97
CA ASN A 106 -10.47 -13.49 26.02
C ASN A 106 -9.01 -13.53 25.53
N LEU A 107 -8.48 -12.34 25.27
CA LEU A 107 -7.08 -12.07 25.61
C LEU A 107 -7.05 -11.93 27.14
N GLY A 108 -6.40 -12.87 27.84
CA GLY A 108 -5.78 -12.51 29.12
C GLY A 108 -4.91 -11.27 28.90
N GLU A 109 -4.63 -10.50 29.95
CA GLU A 109 -3.79 -9.31 29.84
C GLU A 109 -2.52 -9.65 29.04
N GLU A 110 -2.45 -9.18 27.79
CA GLU A 110 -1.26 -9.35 26.94
C GLU A 110 -0.14 -8.65 27.71
N GLN A 111 0.79 -9.44 28.26
CA GLN A 111 1.93 -8.88 28.95
C GLN A 111 2.71 -8.05 27.94
N GLU A 112 2.96 -6.79 28.28
CA GLU A 112 3.66 -5.87 27.41
C GLU A 112 5.05 -6.41 27.03
N SER A 113 5.32 -6.54 25.73
CA SER A 113 6.60 -7.07 25.22
C SER A 113 7.78 -6.14 25.45
N GLU A 114 9.00 -6.68 25.47
CA GLU A 114 10.23 -5.89 25.56
C GLU A 114 10.37 -4.91 24.40
N LEU A 115 9.95 -5.30 23.19
CA LEU A 115 9.99 -4.42 22.03
C LEU A 115 9.00 -3.25 22.16
N THR A 116 7.82 -3.49 22.75
CA THR A 116 6.87 -2.41 23.08
C THR A 116 7.43 -1.47 24.14
N ARG A 117 8.07 -1.99 25.20
CA ARG A 117 8.75 -1.17 26.21
C ARG A 117 9.88 -0.37 25.61
N TRP A 118 10.68 -0.97 24.73
CA TRP A 118 11.74 -0.30 23.99
C TRP A 118 11.18 0.88 23.21
N TYR A 119 10.10 0.67 22.45
CA TYR A 119 9.47 1.76 21.71
C TYR A 119 9.00 2.90 22.62
N LYS A 120 8.35 2.58 23.75
CA LYS A 120 7.92 3.58 24.74
C LYS A 120 9.09 4.38 25.30
N ARG A 121 10.23 3.74 25.60
CA ARG A 121 11.45 4.41 26.11
C ARG A 121 12.07 5.38 25.11
N LEU A 122 11.79 5.25 23.81
CA LEU A 122 12.26 6.22 22.81
C LEU A 122 11.64 7.61 23.01
N GLY A 123 10.45 7.71 23.64
CA GLY A 123 9.78 8.98 23.88
C GLY A 123 9.43 9.75 22.61
N VAL A 124 9.12 9.03 21.52
CA VAL A 124 8.79 9.63 20.22
C VAL A 124 7.59 10.56 20.36
N LYS A 125 7.74 11.81 19.89
CA LYS A 125 6.66 12.80 19.84
C LYS A 125 6.22 12.98 18.40
N LEU A 126 4.98 12.59 18.12
CA LEU A 126 4.39 12.70 16.79
C LEU A 126 3.44 13.90 16.73
N ALA A 127 3.57 14.72 15.68
CA ALA A 127 2.67 15.83 15.37
C ALA A 127 1.93 15.61 14.03
N ASP A 128 2.10 14.44 13.41
CA ASP A 128 1.54 14.09 12.12
C ASP A 128 0.03 13.78 12.23
N VAL A 129 -0.78 14.82 12.04
CA VAL A 129 -2.25 14.75 12.12
C VAL A 129 -2.82 13.77 11.08
N ASP A 130 -2.23 13.70 9.90
CA ASP A 130 -2.72 12.83 8.81
C ASP A 130 -2.48 11.36 9.16
N PHE A 131 -1.31 11.02 9.69
CA PHE A 131 -1.02 9.68 10.20
C PHE A 131 -2.03 9.25 11.28
N PHE A 132 -2.33 10.11 12.26
CA PHE A 132 -3.32 9.80 13.30
C PHE A 132 -4.73 9.60 12.73
N LYS A 133 -5.13 10.41 11.75
CA LYS A 133 -6.42 10.27 11.07
C LYS A 133 -6.52 8.93 10.36
N LYS A 134 -5.48 8.52 9.62
CA LYS A 134 -5.44 7.22 8.93
C LYS A 134 -5.41 6.04 9.91
N LEU A 135 -4.68 6.15 11.02
CA LEU A 135 -4.66 5.12 12.05
C LEU A 135 -6.03 4.95 12.72
N GLN A 136 -6.78 6.05 12.86
CA GLN A 136 -8.15 6.01 13.34
C GLN A 136 -9.11 5.42 12.30
N ASP A 137 -8.96 5.77 11.01
CA ASP A 137 -9.71 5.18 9.90
C ASP A 137 -9.55 3.65 9.88
N LEU A 138 -8.29 3.17 9.97
CA LEU A 138 -7.98 1.74 10.10
C LEU A 138 -8.81 1.08 11.22
N LYS A 139 -8.78 1.64 12.43
CA LYS A 139 -9.52 1.06 13.58
C LYS A 139 -11.03 1.04 13.37
N VAL A 140 -11.58 2.08 12.74
CA VAL A 140 -13.02 2.17 12.44
C VAL A 140 -13.40 1.11 11.42
N VAL A 141 -12.65 1.01 10.32
CA VAL A 141 -12.92 0.07 9.23
C VAL A 141 -12.78 -1.38 9.69
N LEU A 142 -11.72 -1.71 10.44
CA LEU A 142 -11.54 -3.06 11.00
C LEU A 142 -12.70 -3.43 11.92
N ARG A 143 -13.16 -2.50 12.77
CA ARG A 143 -14.33 -2.72 13.63
C ARG A 143 -15.61 -2.92 12.81
N GLU A 144 -15.84 -2.11 11.78
CA GLU A 144 -17.00 -2.22 10.90
C GLU A 144 -17.07 -3.60 10.23
N TYR A 145 -15.92 -4.14 9.85
CA TYR A 145 -15.81 -5.43 9.16
C TYR A 145 -15.64 -6.64 10.08
N ASN A 146 -15.71 -6.46 11.41
CA ASN A 146 -15.49 -7.49 12.43
C ASN A 146 -14.11 -8.17 12.32
N ILE A 147 -13.08 -7.37 12.06
CA ILE A 147 -11.68 -7.82 12.03
C ILE A 147 -11.02 -7.35 13.35
N PRO A 148 -10.63 -8.27 14.25
CA PRO A 148 -9.93 -7.92 15.48
C PRO A 148 -8.57 -7.28 15.20
N LEU A 149 -8.23 -6.24 15.97
CA LEU A 149 -6.91 -5.59 15.87
C LEU A 149 -5.75 -6.55 16.18
N SER A 150 -5.99 -7.61 16.95
CA SER A 150 -4.98 -8.62 17.27
C SER A 150 -4.51 -9.40 16.04
N GLU A 151 -5.32 -9.43 14.97
CA GLU A 151 -5.10 -10.19 13.74
C GLU A 151 -4.45 -9.32 12.64
N VAL A 152 -4.02 -8.09 12.99
CA VAL A 152 -3.51 -7.09 12.06
C VAL A 152 -2.19 -6.52 12.58
N CYS A 153 -1.22 -6.33 11.68
CA CYS A 153 0.00 -5.57 11.96
C CYS A 153 0.24 -4.53 10.86
N VAL A 154 0.58 -3.30 11.26
CA VAL A 154 0.99 -2.22 10.36
C VAL A 154 2.44 -2.42 9.94
N VAL A 155 2.70 -2.31 8.65
CA VAL A 155 3.99 -2.59 8.02
C VAL A 155 4.45 -1.42 7.15
N SER A 156 5.60 -1.57 6.46
CA SER A 156 6.07 -0.62 5.45
C SER A 156 6.26 0.82 6.02
N GLY A 157 5.96 1.85 5.24
CA GLY A 157 6.26 3.25 5.53
C GLY A 157 5.62 3.78 6.82
N ALA A 158 4.50 3.22 7.26
CA ALA A 158 3.84 3.61 8.50
C ALA A 158 4.65 3.26 9.76
N VAL A 159 5.56 2.30 9.67
CA VAL A 159 6.55 2.03 10.72
C VAL A 159 7.54 3.19 10.85
N LEU A 160 7.95 3.82 9.75
CA LEU A 160 8.83 4.99 9.80
C LEU A 160 8.11 6.21 10.39
N GLN A 161 6.82 6.37 10.08
CA GLN A 161 5.98 7.45 10.61
C GLN A 161 5.83 7.34 12.12
N VAL A 162 5.48 6.15 12.64
CA VAL A 162 5.30 5.95 14.09
C VAL A 162 6.61 6.10 14.87
N LEU A 163 7.76 5.84 14.25
CA LEU A 163 9.08 6.09 14.82
C LEU A 163 9.52 7.57 14.75
N GLY A 164 8.72 8.45 14.13
CA GLY A 164 9.03 9.87 13.96
C GLY A 164 10.15 10.13 12.95
N LEU A 165 10.39 9.19 12.03
CA LEU A 165 11.47 9.27 11.03
C LEU A 165 11.05 9.99 9.75
N ARG A 166 9.74 10.10 9.49
CA ARG A 166 9.16 10.89 8.41
C ARG A 166 7.72 11.28 8.74
N GLU A 167 7.24 12.34 8.11
CA GLU A 167 5.82 12.69 8.10
C GLU A 167 5.09 12.00 6.93
N SER A 168 3.77 11.99 7.01
CA SER A 168 2.84 11.56 5.96
C SER A 168 2.97 12.43 4.72
N LYS A 169 3.01 11.78 3.57
CA LYS A 169 2.92 12.42 2.25
C LYS A 169 1.49 12.30 1.72
N PRO A 170 1.10 13.18 0.78
CA PRO A 170 -0.14 13.02 0.05
C PRO A 170 -0.23 11.61 -0.56
N PHE A 171 -1.38 10.96 -0.40
CA PHE A 171 -1.66 9.60 -0.89
C PHE A 171 -0.87 8.48 -0.22
N ASP A 172 -0.16 8.73 0.89
CA ASP A 172 0.36 7.63 1.71
C ASP A 172 -0.80 6.78 2.23
N ASP A 173 -0.64 5.46 2.11
CA ASP A 173 -1.54 4.48 2.71
C ASP A 173 -0.94 3.93 4.01
N ILE A 174 -1.81 3.44 4.90
CA ILE A 174 -1.40 2.51 5.94
C ILE A 174 -1.41 1.11 5.34
N ASP A 175 -0.21 0.57 5.19
CA ASP A 175 -0.01 -0.80 4.79
C ASP A 175 -0.15 -1.73 5.99
N ILE A 176 -0.94 -2.79 5.86
CA ILE A 176 -1.10 -3.82 6.87
C ILE A 176 -0.84 -5.22 6.32
N ILE A 177 -0.60 -6.14 7.23
CA ILE A 177 -0.72 -7.58 7.01
C ILE A 177 -1.83 -8.13 7.92
N MET A 178 -2.39 -9.27 7.54
CA MET A 178 -3.35 -10.01 8.36
C MET A 178 -2.94 -11.47 8.49
N SER A 179 -3.39 -12.11 9.56
CA SER A 179 -3.15 -13.52 9.83
C SER A 179 -3.80 -14.43 8.78
N SER A 180 -3.32 -15.66 8.70
CA SER A 180 -3.72 -16.67 7.72
C SER A 180 -5.24 -16.88 7.62
N PRO A 181 -6.04 -16.95 8.71
CA PRO A 181 -7.50 -17.06 8.61
C PRO A 181 -8.15 -15.92 7.81
N TYR A 182 -7.66 -14.69 7.96
CA TYR A 182 -8.17 -13.53 7.20
C TYR A 182 -7.62 -13.49 5.77
N ARG A 183 -6.42 -14.04 5.54
CA ARG A 183 -5.87 -14.24 4.19
C ARG A 183 -6.65 -15.28 3.39
N GLU A 184 -7.18 -16.32 4.02
CA GLU A 184 -8.05 -17.29 3.37
C GLU A 184 -9.35 -16.65 2.88
N LEU A 185 -9.90 -15.73 3.66
CA LEU A 185 -11.14 -15.00 3.32
C LEU A 185 -10.93 -13.94 2.24
N TYR A 186 -9.97 -13.04 2.44
CA TYR A 186 -9.83 -11.84 1.62
C TYR A 186 -8.82 -12.02 0.47
N GLY A 187 -7.94 -13.01 0.59
CA GLY A 187 -6.95 -13.38 -0.42
C GLY A 187 -5.50 -13.05 -0.02
N LYS A 188 -4.59 -13.67 -0.78
CA LYS A 188 -3.14 -13.61 -0.56
C LYS A 188 -2.42 -12.51 -1.33
N GLY A 189 -3.11 -11.87 -2.28
CA GLY A 189 -2.56 -10.72 -3.02
C GLY A 189 -2.78 -9.42 -2.28
N LEU A 190 -2.56 -8.30 -2.98
CA LEU A 190 -2.96 -6.98 -2.51
C LEU A 190 -4.49 -6.91 -2.35
N VAL A 191 -4.96 -6.41 -1.21
CA VAL A 191 -6.39 -6.21 -0.93
C VAL A 191 -6.61 -4.79 -0.41
N ILE A 192 -7.61 -4.10 -0.94
CA ILE A 192 -8.00 -2.77 -0.47
C ILE A 192 -8.85 -2.93 0.78
N VAL A 193 -8.43 -2.28 1.87
CA VAL A 193 -9.12 -2.30 3.15
C VAL A 193 -10.01 -1.07 3.27
N SER A 194 -9.45 0.11 2.96
CA SER A 194 -10.17 1.38 2.83
C SER A 194 -9.46 2.28 1.81
N GLU A 195 -9.94 3.50 1.63
CA GLU A 195 -9.25 4.50 0.79
C GLU A 195 -7.85 4.86 1.32
N THR A 196 -7.59 4.64 2.62
CA THR A 196 -6.31 4.98 3.27
C THR A 196 -5.57 3.77 3.82
N CYS A 197 -6.05 2.56 3.53
CA CYS A 197 -5.48 1.33 4.07
C CYS A 197 -5.48 0.20 3.03
N GLU A 198 -4.33 -0.47 2.90
CA GLU A 198 -4.16 -1.62 2.03
C GLU A 198 -3.55 -2.79 2.80
N MET A 199 -4.01 -4.01 2.51
CA MET A 199 -3.37 -5.23 2.97
C MET A 199 -2.36 -5.68 1.91
N HIS A 200 -1.06 -5.63 2.26
CA HIS A 200 0.05 -6.07 1.40
C HIS A 200 -0.09 -7.53 0.98
N PRO A 201 0.49 -7.98 -0.15
CA PRO A 201 0.60 -9.41 -0.46
C PRO A 201 1.13 -10.24 0.73
N GLN A 202 0.69 -11.48 0.84
CA GLN A 202 1.04 -12.35 1.96
C GLN A 202 2.52 -12.73 1.91
N ASN A 203 3.22 -12.67 3.05
CA ASN A 203 4.60 -13.12 3.24
C ASN A 203 5.64 -12.41 2.33
N GLU A 204 5.58 -11.08 2.21
CA GLU A 204 6.60 -10.30 1.48
C GLU A 204 7.91 -10.09 2.24
N TYR A 205 7.93 -10.43 3.53
CA TYR A 205 9.09 -10.32 4.40
C TYR A 205 9.80 -11.68 4.54
N ASP A 206 11.03 -11.67 5.09
CA ASP A 206 11.76 -12.90 5.37
C ASP A 206 11.17 -13.70 6.57
N VAL A 207 10.14 -13.15 7.22
CA VAL A 207 9.39 -13.71 8.35
C VAL A 207 7.93 -13.81 7.91
N SER A 208 7.22 -14.85 8.34
CA SER A 208 5.81 -15.03 7.94
C SER A 208 4.89 -13.97 8.55
N ASP A 209 3.78 -13.67 7.88
CA ASP A 209 2.77 -12.72 8.38
C ASP A 209 2.26 -13.14 9.77
N ASP A 210 1.99 -14.44 9.96
CA ASP A 210 1.50 -14.99 11.24
C ASP A 210 2.54 -14.81 12.36
N GLU A 211 3.80 -15.12 12.10
CA GLU A 211 4.88 -14.93 13.09
C GLU A 211 5.06 -13.45 13.45
N ILE A 212 4.97 -12.53 12.49
CA ILE A 212 5.02 -11.08 12.77
C ILE A 212 3.86 -10.65 13.67
N ILE A 213 2.67 -11.21 13.46
CA ILE A 213 1.45 -10.83 14.18
C ILE A 213 1.38 -11.49 15.56
N GLU A 214 1.77 -12.76 15.69
CA GLU A 214 1.61 -13.57 16.90
C GLU A 214 2.78 -13.43 17.88
N ASP A 215 4.01 -13.30 17.40
CA ASP A 215 5.19 -13.15 18.24
C ASP A 215 5.38 -11.68 18.65
N ALA A 216 5.31 -11.44 19.96
CA ALA A 216 5.40 -10.10 20.53
C ALA A 216 6.83 -9.47 20.46
N ASP A 217 7.84 -10.25 20.06
CA ASP A 217 9.19 -9.76 19.73
C ASP A 217 9.31 -9.33 18.25
N MET A 218 8.32 -9.65 17.42
CA MET A 218 8.27 -9.29 16.00
C MET A 218 7.46 -8.02 15.72
N HIS A 219 6.80 -7.45 16.73
CA HIS A 219 6.09 -6.17 16.63
C HIS A 219 6.12 -5.39 17.95
N PHE A 220 5.89 -4.08 17.87
CA PHE A 220 5.59 -3.25 19.04
C PHE A 220 4.18 -2.69 18.94
N VAL A 221 3.59 -2.35 20.08
CA VAL A 221 2.23 -1.79 20.13
C VAL A 221 2.27 -0.28 20.35
N PHE A 222 1.62 0.46 19.47
CA PHE A 222 1.37 1.90 19.61
C PHE A 222 -0.13 2.18 19.44
N ASN A 223 -0.74 2.87 20.40
CA ASN A 223 -2.18 3.18 20.40
C ASN A 223 -3.06 1.93 20.17
N GLY A 224 -2.67 0.77 20.71
CA GLY A 224 -3.44 -0.48 20.57
C GLY A 224 -3.37 -1.11 19.18
N VAL A 225 -2.42 -0.69 18.33
CA VAL A 225 -2.17 -1.27 17.00
C VAL A 225 -0.74 -1.82 16.97
N LYS A 226 -0.56 -3.01 16.40
CA LYS A 226 0.75 -3.64 16.21
C LYS A 226 1.48 -2.97 15.04
N PHE A 227 2.77 -2.68 15.20
CA PHE A 227 3.67 -2.20 14.17
C PHE A 227 4.87 -3.14 14.06
N MET A 228 5.22 -3.52 12.84
CA MET A 228 6.32 -4.45 12.57
C MET A 228 7.63 -4.01 13.23
N ASN A 229 8.39 -4.98 13.76
CA ASN A 229 9.71 -4.74 14.29
C ASN A 229 10.58 -4.00 13.25
N PRO A 230 11.13 -2.82 13.60
CA PRO A 230 11.91 -2.01 12.67
C PRO A 230 13.13 -2.72 12.06
N HIS A 231 13.69 -3.72 12.73
CA HIS A 231 14.79 -4.52 12.19
C HIS A 231 14.36 -5.39 11.00
N ILE A 232 13.14 -5.95 11.05
CA ILE A 232 12.55 -6.73 9.95
C ILE A 232 12.38 -5.82 8.72
N LEU A 233 11.77 -4.64 8.93
CA LEU A 233 11.59 -3.66 7.87
C LEU A 233 12.94 -3.20 7.29
N CYS A 234 13.93 -2.89 8.13
CA CYS A 234 15.26 -2.47 7.69
C CYS A 234 15.92 -3.51 6.79
N LYS A 235 15.82 -4.81 7.14
CA LYS A 235 16.32 -5.91 6.32
C LYS A 235 15.62 -5.99 4.96
N HIS A 236 14.29 -5.84 4.94
CA HIS A 236 13.52 -5.82 3.70
C HIS A 236 13.91 -4.63 2.80
N LEU A 237 13.99 -3.41 3.35
CA LEU A 237 14.35 -2.21 2.58
C LEU A 237 15.74 -2.35 1.91
N LYS A 238 16.71 -2.95 2.61
CA LYS A 238 18.04 -3.28 2.04
C LYS A 238 17.93 -4.22 0.85
N LYS A 239 17.19 -5.32 1.01
CA LYS A 239 17.00 -6.35 -0.02
C LYS A 239 16.30 -5.78 -1.25
N SER A 240 15.34 -4.87 -1.04
CA SER A 240 14.58 -4.18 -2.08
C SER A 240 15.32 -2.99 -2.72
N GLY A 241 16.53 -2.66 -2.25
CA GLY A 241 17.35 -1.58 -2.80
C GLY A 241 16.86 -0.16 -2.52
N ILE A 242 15.97 0.02 -1.52
CA ILE A 242 15.36 1.31 -1.18
C ILE A 242 16.33 2.11 -0.30
N ARG A 243 17.18 2.93 -0.93
CA ARG A 243 18.36 3.51 -0.28
C ARG A 243 18.05 4.55 0.81
N GLU A 244 17.12 5.46 0.57
CA GLU A 244 16.87 6.59 1.48
C GLU A 244 16.29 6.13 2.82
N GLU A 245 15.19 5.39 2.78
CA GLU A 245 14.53 4.85 3.98
C GLU A 245 15.43 3.88 4.73
N THR A 246 16.17 3.03 4.02
CA THR A 246 17.20 2.15 4.62
C THR A 246 18.17 2.97 5.46
N ARG A 247 18.76 4.03 4.88
CA ARG A 247 19.78 4.84 5.57
C ARG A 247 19.22 5.51 6.83
N ILE A 248 17.99 6.05 6.76
CA ILE A 248 17.34 6.72 7.89
C ILE A 248 17.08 5.71 9.01
N LEU A 249 16.50 4.56 8.67
CA LEU A 249 16.15 3.53 9.62
C LEU A 249 17.39 2.85 10.24
N GLU A 250 18.42 2.54 9.45
CA GLU A 250 19.69 2.02 9.97
C GLU A 250 20.34 2.97 10.96
N LYS A 251 20.44 4.25 10.62
CA LYS A 251 21.02 5.27 11.52
C LYS A 251 20.23 5.34 12.83
N PHE A 252 18.91 5.34 12.73
CA PHE A 252 18.04 5.33 13.90
C PHE A 252 18.30 4.11 14.79
N LEU A 253 18.31 2.91 14.22
CA LEU A 253 18.53 1.67 14.97
C LEU A 253 19.91 1.67 15.63
N LEU A 254 20.98 1.99 14.89
CA LEU A 254 22.35 2.05 15.40
C LEU A 254 22.50 3.00 16.61
N THR A 255 21.87 4.17 16.56
CA THR A 255 21.96 5.18 17.64
C THR A 255 21.13 4.82 18.88
N ARG A 256 20.26 3.82 18.79
CA ARG A 256 19.31 3.41 19.85
C ARG A 256 19.44 1.92 20.24
N THR A 257 20.40 1.21 19.66
CA THR A 257 20.82 -0.16 20.02
C THR A 257 21.86 -0.22 21.15
N GLN A 258 22.31 0.91 21.70
CA GLN A 258 22.99 0.91 23.00
C GLN A 258 21.93 0.76 24.10
N LEU A 259 21.42 -0.47 24.21
CA LEU A 259 20.77 -1.00 25.40
C LEU A 259 21.85 -1.42 26.40
#